data_AF-A0AA86TF56-F1
#
_entry.id   AF-A0AA86TF56-F1
#
_cell.length_a   1.000
_cell.length_b   1.000
_cell.length_c   1.000
_cell.angle_alpha   90.00
_cell.angle_beta   90.00
_cell.angle_gamma   90.00
#
_symmetry.space_group_name_H-M   'P 1'
#
loop_
_entity.id
_entity.type
_entity.pdbx_description
1 polymer ?
#
loop_
_entity_poly.entity_id
_entity_poly.type
_entity_poly.pdbx_seq_one_letter_code
_entity_poly.pdbx_strand_id
1 'polypeptide(L)'
;MPNPLTFDLDKVQLSSLETKNIIVIGRFNRRHKQQHLAVSMMKKVLESEPNAVLQFIGGGSEEYKEECKQLAQELNISNSIQFIDFQTDIETYYKNASVMVMTSSIEGFPMVLAESKSCGIPTVAFELDFCELWQDGITVVPKGDTDAMAVEVVRLLQNQTFRLQKGIEARKSVEKYQTQDTIIKWVKLITSIIDGNSVVNQMQDEEEKVTEELAMQIYHKELKFWGQEDLKLFD
;
A
#
# COMPACT_ATOMS: atom_id res chain seq x y z
N MET A 1 2.05 15.55 -8.10
CA MET A 1 3.26 14.98 -7.49
C MET A 1 2.84 13.78 -6.69
N PRO A 2 3.53 12.63 -6.78
CA PRO A 2 3.16 11.43 -6.04
C PRO A 2 3.36 11.65 -4.54
N ASN A 3 2.67 10.83 -3.74
CA ASN A 3 2.89 10.80 -2.30
C ASN A 3 4.26 10.16 -2.00
N PRO A 4 4.98 10.63 -0.96
CA PRO A 4 6.15 9.90 -0.47
C PRO A 4 5.74 8.53 0.05
N LEU A 5 6.66 7.55 -0.02
CA LEU A 5 6.42 6.21 0.52
C LEU A 5 6.22 6.26 2.04
N THR A 6 5.30 5.44 2.55
CA THR A 6 5.12 5.21 3.99
C THR A 6 6.37 4.57 4.60
N PHE A 7 6.98 3.65 3.87
CA PHE A 7 8.13 2.86 4.32
C PHE A 7 9.41 3.27 3.61
N ASP A 8 10.47 3.42 4.39
CA ASP A 8 11.84 3.53 3.93
C ASP A 8 12.32 2.16 3.44
N LEU A 9 12.64 2.01 2.15
CA LEU A 9 12.94 0.70 1.59
C LEU A 9 14.22 0.10 2.20
N ASP A 10 15.15 0.94 2.67
CA ASP A 10 16.41 0.48 3.29
C ASP A 10 16.20 -0.06 4.71
N LYS A 11 15.09 0.30 5.36
CA LYS A 11 14.78 -0.10 6.74
C LYS A 11 13.62 -1.08 6.85
N VAL A 12 12.67 -1.05 5.92
CA VAL A 12 11.44 -1.86 5.98
C VAL A 12 11.76 -3.34 5.87
N GLN A 13 11.09 -4.14 6.70
CA GLN A 13 11.22 -5.58 6.65
C GLN A 13 10.45 -6.15 5.45
N LEU A 14 11.11 -7.01 4.70
CA LEU A 14 10.49 -7.79 3.65
C LEU A 14 9.54 -8.82 4.23
N SER A 15 8.46 -9.10 3.50
CA SER A 15 7.63 -10.27 3.79
C SER A 15 8.41 -11.56 3.58
N SER A 16 8.17 -12.54 4.44
CA SER A 16 8.70 -13.89 4.22
C SER A 16 8.10 -14.54 2.97
N LEU A 17 6.87 -14.19 2.60
CA LEU A 17 6.09 -14.83 1.52
C LEU A 17 5.95 -16.35 1.67
N GLU A 18 6.11 -16.90 2.88
CA GLU A 18 6.03 -18.35 3.16
C GLU A 18 4.69 -18.75 3.80
N THR A 19 3.88 -17.79 4.23
CA THR A 19 2.59 -18.03 4.88
C THR A 19 1.47 -18.26 3.86
N LYS A 20 0.27 -18.58 4.36
CA LYS A 20 -0.97 -18.56 3.55
C LYS A 20 -1.86 -17.38 3.93
N ASN A 21 -1.25 -16.30 4.42
CA ASN A 21 -1.94 -15.09 4.83
C ASN A 21 -2.17 -14.19 3.62
N ILE A 22 -3.42 -13.81 3.42
CA ILE A 22 -3.88 -12.81 2.47
C ILE A 22 -4.28 -11.58 3.28
N ILE A 23 -3.82 -10.39 2.89
CA ILE A 23 -4.15 -9.15 3.58
C ILE A 23 -5.01 -8.23 2.72
N VAL A 24 -5.98 -7.58 3.36
CA VAL A 24 -6.73 -6.44 2.82
C VAL A 24 -6.62 -5.32 3.85
N ILE A 25 -5.92 -4.25 3.48
CA ILE A 25 -5.64 -3.13 4.38
C ILE A 25 -6.42 -1.90 3.93
N GLY A 26 -7.06 -1.24 4.89
CA GLY A 26 -7.72 0.05 4.67
C GLY A 26 -9.06 0.16 5.35
N ARG A 27 -9.65 1.35 5.23
CA ARG A 27 -10.91 1.66 5.93
C ARG A 27 -12.07 0.81 5.43
N PHE A 28 -12.87 0.27 6.34
CA PHE A 28 -14.15 -0.36 6.00
C PHE A 28 -15.09 0.66 5.36
N ASN A 29 -15.31 0.50 4.05
CA ASN A 29 -16.17 1.37 3.26
C ASN A 29 -16.80 0.59 2.10
N ARG A 30 -18.12 0.40 2.17
CA ARG A 30 -18.89 -0.38 1.20
C ARG A 30 -18.81 0.15 -0.23
N ARG A 31 -18.79 1.47 -0.39
CA ARG A 31 -18.86 2.11 -1.71
C ARG A 31 -17.54 2.03 -2.46
N HIS A 32 -16.43 2.32 -1.77
CA HIS A 32 -15.12 2.53 -2.37
C HIS A 32 -14.17 1.35 -2.20
N LYS A 33 -14.18 0.66 -1.05
CA LYS A 33 -13.21 -0.40 -0.73
C LYS A 33 -13.76 -1.82 -0.92
N GLN A 34 -15.08 -1.98 -0.80
CA GLN A 34 -15.83 -3.19 -1.20
C GLN A 34 -15.30 -4.52 -0.60
N GLN A 35 -14.80 -4.49 0.64
CA GLN A 35 -14.28 -5.66 1.37
C GLN A 35 -15.17 -6.93 1.34
N HIS A 36 -16.49 -6.80 1.24
CA HIS A 36 -17.40 -7.94 1.07
C HIS A 36 -17.05 -8.80 -0.16
N LEU A 37 -16.49 -8.21 -1.22
CA LEU A 37 -16.04 -8.95 -2.40
C LEU A 37 -14.81 -9.81 -2.10
N ALA A 38 -13.92 -9.36 -1.21
CA ALA A 38 -12.79 -10.18 -0.75
C ALA A 38 -13.27 -11.35 0.12
N VAL A 39 -14.35 -11.17 0.91
CA VAL A 39 -15.01 -12.28 1.63
C VAL A 39 -15.56 -13.31 0.64
N SER A 40 -16.26 -12.88 -0.40
CA SER A 40 -16.79 -13.78 -1.45
C SER A 40 -15.68 -14.50 -2.22
N MET A 41 -14.60 -13.80 -2.56
CA MET A 41 -13.41 -14.38 -3.19
C MET A 41 -12.76 -15.45 -2.30
N MET A 42 -12.66 -15.19 -0.99
CA MET A 42 -12.03 -16.11 -0.03
C MET A 42 -12.74 -17.46 0.02
N LYS A 43 -14.07 -17.49 -0.14
CA LYS A 43 -14.83 -18.74 -0.20
C LYS A 43 -14.29 -19.69 -1.27
N LYS A 44 -13.92 -19.16 -2.44
CA LYS A 44 -13.39 -19.91 -3.59
C LYS A 44 -11.92 -20.28 -3.38
N VAL A 45 -11.12 -19.38 -2.80
CA VAL A 45 -9.73 -19.69 -2.43
C VAL A 45 -9.66 -20.90 -1.51
N LEU A 46 -10.54 -20.98 -0.52
CA LEU A 46 -10.58 -22.09 0.45
C LEU A 46 -10.92 -23.46 -0.17
N GLU A 47 -11.49 -23.50 -1.37
CA GLU A 47 -11.72 -24.77 -2.09
C GLU A 47 -10.41 -25.41 -2.55
N SER A 48 -9.37 -24.59 -2.80
CA SER A 48 -8.04 -25.04 -3.24
C SER A 48 -6.97 -24.93 -2.14
N GLU A 49 -7.09 -23.94 -1.25
CA GLU A 49 -6.14 -23.65 -0.17
C GLU A 49 -6.88 -23.59 1.19
N PRO A 50 -7.26 -24.73 1.80
CA PRO A 50 -8.08 -24.75 3.02
C PRO A 50 -7.46 -24.08 4.24
N ASN A 51 -6.13 -23.91 4.24
CA ASN A 51 -5.37 -23.30 5.33
C ASN A 51 -5.10 -21.80 5.11
N ALA A 52 -5.64 -21.21 4.03
CA ALA A 52 -5.50 -19.78 3.78
C ALA A 52 -6.26 -18.96 4.84
N VAL A 53 -5.70 -17.82 5.22
CA VAL A 53 -6.30 -16.88 6.16
C VAL A 53 -6.39 -15.51 5.50
N LEU A 54 -7.59 -14.94 5.47
CA LEU A 54 -7.81 -13.57 5.03
C LEU A 54 -7.86 -12.64 6.24
N GLN A 55 -6.98 -11.66 6.27
CA GLN A 55 -6.91 -10.64 7.32
C GLN A 55 -7.39 -9.31 6.75
N PHE A 56 -8.43 -8.75 7.35
CA PHE A 56 -8.81 -7.35 7.15
C PHE A 56 -8.19 -6.52 8.26
N ILE A 57 -7.38 -5.52 7.91
CA ILE A 57 -6.75 -4.62 8.89
C ILE A 57 -7.19 -3.18 8.63
N GLY A 58 -7.83 -2.57 9.62
CA GLY A 58 -8.23 -1.16 9.58
C GLY A 58 -9.56 -0.89 10.30
N GLY A 59 -9.81 0.40 10.62
CA GLY A 59 -11.09 0.86 11.15
C GLY A 59 -12.08 1.24 10.05
N GLY A 60 -13.17 1.95 10.39
CA GLY A 60 -14.11 2.49 9.40
C GLY A 60 -15.55 2.36 9.86
N SER A 61 -16.43 2.00 8.93
CA SER A 61 -17.83 1.69 9.27
C SER A 61 -17.91 0.34 10.00
N GLU A 62 -18.25 0.38 11.29
CA GLU A 62 -18.48 -0.84 12.08
C GLU A 62 -19.70 -1.63 11.59
N GLU A 63 -20.75 -0.94 11.14
CA GLU A 63 -21.93 -1.56 10.51
C GLU A 63 -21.53 -2.42 9.31
N TYR A 64 -20.73 -1.85 8.40
CA TYR A 64 -20.29 -2.57 7.21
C TYR A 64 -19.25 -3.67 7.51
N LYS A 65 -18.41 -3.47 8.54
CA LYS A 65 -17.53 -4.54 9.04
C LYS A 65 -18.37 -5.71 9.57
N GLU A 66 -19.48 -5.44 10.24
CA GLU A 66 -20.41 -6.46 10.72
C GLU A 66 -21.14 -7.17 9.57
N GLU A 67 -21.57 -6.44 8.52
CA GLU A 67 -22.07 -7.05 7.27
C GLU A 67 -21.05 -8.05 6.68
N CYS A 68 -19.77 -7.69 6.65
CA CYS A 68 -18.72 -8.58 6.14
C CYS A 68 -18.55 -9.85 7.01
N LYS A 69 -18.69 -9.73 8.33
CA LYS A 69 -18.65 -10.88 9.25
C LYS A 69 -19.86 -11.79 9.08
N GLN A 70 -21.06 -11.20 8.93
CA GLN A 70 -22.29 -11.95 8.67
C GLN A 70 -22.18 -12.72 7.35
N LEU A 71 -21.69 -12.08 6.29
CA LEU A 71 -21.42 -12.76 5.02
C LEU A 71 -20.43 -13.92 5.18
N ALA A 72 -19.37 -13.75 5.97
CA ALA A 72 -18.43 -14.83 6.26
C ALA A 72 -19.08 -16.02 7.01
N GLN A 73 -20.03 -15.74 7.90
CA GLN A 73 -20.82 -16.76 8.60
C GLN A 73 -21.76 -17.49 7.65
N GLU A 74 -22.51 -16.77 6.83
CA GLU A 74 -23.42 -17.33 5.81
C GLU A 74 -22.68 -18.24 4.84
N LEU A 75 -21.45 -17.87 4.46
CA LEU A 75 -20.57 -18.66 3.59
C LEU A 75 -19.84 -19.81 4.32
N ASN A 76 -19.99 -19.91 5.65
CA ASN A 76 -19.33 -20.89 6.52
C ASN A 76 -17.78 -20.83 6.46
N ILE A 77 -17.22 -19.62 6.40
CA ILE A 77 -15.76 -19.39 6.30
C ILE A 77 -15.21 -18.47 7.40
N SER A 78 -15.99 -18.15 8.43
CA SER A 78 -15.58 -17.24 9.50
C SER A 78 -14.26 -17.61 10.17
N ASN A 79 -13.94 -18.91 10.28
CA ASN A 79 -12.69 -19.37 10.90
C ASN A 79 -11.43 -19.05 10.09
N SER A 80 -11.60 -18.73 8.79
CA SER A 80 -10.51 -18.38 7.88
C SER A 80 -10.41 -16.87 7.64
N ILE A 81 -11.18 -16.06 8.36
CA ILE A 81 -11.19 -14.60 8.22
C ILE A 81 -10.95 -13.93 9.58
N GLN A 82 -10.01 -13.00 9.61
CA GLN A 82 -9.69 -12.21 10.79
C GLN A 82 -10.02 -10.74 10.52
N PHE A 83 -10.76 -10.13 11.43
CA PHE A 83 -11.09 -8.70 11.41
C PHE A 83 -10.29 -8.00 12.49
N ILE A 84 -9.27 -7.27 12.08
CA ILE A 84 -8.32 -6.60 12.96
C ILE A 84 -8.58 -5.09 12.87
N ASP A 85 -8.74 -4.46 14.03
CA ASP A 85 -8.95 -3.01 14.13
C ASP A 85 -7.72 -2.23 13.68
N PHE A 86 -7.82 -0.91 13.63
CA PHE A 86 -6.71 -0.04 13.26
C PHE A 86 -5.43 -0.38 14.04
N GLN A 87 -4.31 -0.53 13.33
CA GLN A 87 -3.00 -0.86 13.89
C GLN A 87 -2.02 0.27 13.59
N THR A 88 -1.22 0.65 14.58
CA THR A 88 -0.09 1.56 14.40
C THR A 88 1.15 0.82 13.89
N ASP A 89 1.36 -0.41 14.35
CA ASP A 89 2.41 -1.32 13.85
C ASP A 89 1.86 -2.19 12.72
N ILE A 90 1.64 -1.58 11.55
CA ILE A 90 1.11 -2.28 10.38
C ILE A 90 2.18 -3.15 9.69
N GLU A 91 3.47 -2.85 9.89
CA GLU A 91 4.59 -3.56 9.27
C GLU A 91 4.61 -5.05 9.67
N THR A 92 4.25 -5.36 10.92
CA THR A 92 4.12 -6.75 11.40
C THR A 92 3.13 -7.59 10.57
N TYR A 93 2.07 -6.99 10.03
CA TYR A 93 1.11 -7.69 9.18
C TYR A 93 1.65 -7.87 7.76
N TYR A 94 2.29 -6.84 7.21
CA TYR A 94 2.94 -6.94 5.91
C TYR A 94 4.04 -8.02 5.90
N LYS A 95 4.90 -8.07 6.92
CA LYS A 95 5.98 -9.05 7.05
C LYS A 95 5.51 -10.52 6.98
N ASN A 96 4.28 -10.77 7.44
CA ASN A 96 3.70 -12.11 7.53
C ASN A 96 2.72 -12.42 6.40
N ALA A 97 2.53 -11.52 5.44
CA ALA A 97 1.54 -11.65 4.37
C ALA A 97 2.17 -12.12 3.06
N SER A 98 1.52 -13.07 2.39
CA SER A 98 2.04 -13.65 1.14
C SER A 98 1.36 -13.08 -0.10
N VAL A 99 0.16 -12.54 0.05
CA VAL A 99 -0.59 -11.89 -1.03
C VAL A 99 -1.34 -10.71 -0.43
N MET A 100 -1.33 -9.57 -1.11
CA MET A 100 -2.26 -8.49 -0.85
C MET A 100 -3.45 -8.57 -1.82
N VAL A 101 -4.65 -8.29 -1.33
CA VAL A 101 -5.85 -8.12 -2.16
C VAL A 101 -6.38 -6.71 -2.05
N MET A 102 -6.77 -6.11 -3.17
CA MET A 102 -7.44 -4.81 -3.20
C MET A 102 -8.71 -4.88 -4.04
N THR A 103 -9.86 -4.76 -3.36
CA THR A 103 -11.20 -4.78 -3.97
C THR A 103 -11.76 -3.39 -4.23
N SER A 104 -10.91 -2.37 -4.27
CA SER A 104 -11.36 -0.99 -4.40
C SER A 104 -12.02 -0.72 -5.75
N SER A 105 -13.05 0.13 -5.74
CA SER A 105 -13.75 0.59 -6.95
C SER A 105 -13.24 1.93 -7.48
N ILE A 106 -12.58 2.71 -6.63
CA ILE A 106 -11.97 4.00 -6.95
C ILE A 106 -10.80 4.25 -5.98
N GLU A 107 -9.70 4.77 -6.51
CA GLU A 107 -8.54 5.22 -5.74
C GLU A 107 -7.98 6.50 -6.36
N GLY A 108 -7.32 7.32 -5.55
CA GLY A 108 -6.45 8.39 -6.06
C GLY A 108 -5.02 7.88 -6.22
N PHE A 109 -4.32 7.77 -5.09
CA PHE A 109 -3.02 7.12 -5.01
C PHE A 109 -3.07 6.09 -3.86
N PRO A 110 -3.27 4.79 -4.16
CA PRO A 110 -3.51 3.79 -3.13
C PRO A 110 -2.21 3.50 -2.37
N MET A 111 -2.00 4.19 -1.25
CA MET A 111 -0.82 4.02 -0.40
C MET A 111 -0.59 2.57 0.03
N VAL A 112 -1.66 1.82 0.22
CA VAL A 112 -1.58 0.38 0.57
C VAL A 112 -0.92 -0.47 -0.53
N LEU A 113 -1.01 -0.08 -1.81
CA LEU A 113 -0.24 -0.72 -2.89
C LEU A 113 1.24 -0.35 -2.80
N ALA A 114 1.55 0.91 -2.47
CA ALA A 114 2.93 1.34 -2.31
C ALA A 114 3.59 0.62 -1.13
N GLU A 115 2.89 0.52 -0.01
CA GLU A 115 3.32 -0.20 1.20
C GLU A 115 3.54 -1.69 0.95
N SER A 116 2.60 -2.38 0.29
CA SER A 116 2.76 -3.80 -0.02
C SER A 116 3.92 -4.05 -0.97
N LYS A 117 4.07 -3.21 -2.00
CA LYS A 117 5.21 -3.22 -2.91
C LYS A 117 6.52 -3.00 -2.14
N SER A 118 6.59 -2.03 -1.23
CA SER A 118 7.77 -1.81 -0.38
C SER A 118 8.17 -3.06 0.40
N CYS A 119 7.20 -3.82 0.92
CA CYS A 119 7.46 -5.09 1.61
C CYS A 119 7.68 -6.29 0.68
N GLY A 120 7.69 -6.08 -0.64
CA GLY A 120 7.89 -7.14 -1.64
C GLY A 120 6.69 -8.08 -1.79
N ILE A 121 5.48 -7.62 -1.52
CA ILE A 121 4.27 -8.46 -1.54
C ILE A 121 3.54 -8.30 -2.88
N PRO A 122 3.31 -9.40 -3.62
CA PRO A 122 2.52 -9.34 -4.83
C PRO A 122 1.04 -9.06 -4.50
N THR A 123 0.40 -8.27 -5.36
CA THR A 123 -0.99 -7.85 -5.16
C THR A 123 -1.90 -8.40 -6.25
N VAL A 124 -3.12 -8.79 -5.89
CA VAL A 124 -4.23 -8.99 -6.84
C VAL A 124 -5.27 -7.91 -6.60
N ALA A 125 -5.67 -7.18 -7.64
CA ALA A 125 -6.55 -6.04 -7.48
C ALA A 125 -7.57 -5.92 -8.62
N PHE A 126 -8.74 -5.36 -8.30
CA PHE A 126 -9.69 -4.97 -9.34
C PHE A 126 -9.14 -3.85 -10.21
N GLU A 127 -9.47 -3.90 -11.50
CA GLU A 127 -9.17 -2.85 -12.45
C GLU A 127 -9.73 -1.50 -11.99
N LEU A 128 -8.87 -0.47 -12.09
CA LEU A 128 -9.16 0.92 -11.79
C LEU A 128 -8.76 1.75 -13.01
N ASP A 129 -9.61 2.73 -13.35
CA ASP A 129 -9.43 3.57 -14.54
C ASP A 129 -8.07 4.30 -14.56
N PHE A 130 -7.60 4.73 -13.39
CA PHE A 130 -6.34 5.45 -13.23
C PHE A 130 -5.62 4.99 -11.95
N CYS A 131 -4.48 4.33 -12.09
CA CYS A 131 -3.56 4.09 -10.98
C CYS A 131 -2.12 4.06 -11.49
N GLU A 132 -1.30 5.01 -11.04
CA GLU A 132 0.12 5.08 -11.44
C GLU A 132 0.96 3.93 -10.90
N LEU A 133 0.47 3.27 -9.84
CA LEU A 133 1.11 2.10 -9.25
C LEU A 133 0.75 0.80 -9.96
N TRP A 134 -0.09 0.85 -11.00
CA TRP A 134 -0.32 -0.30 -11.87
C TRP A 134 0.99 -0.77 -12.49
N GLN A 135 1.00 -2.06 -12.86
CA GLN A 135 2.16 -2.79 -13.40
C GLN A 135 3.10 -3.31 -12.31
N ASP A 136 3.96 -4.25 -12.71
CA ASP A 136 5.04 -4.89 -11.95
C ASP A 136 4.65 -5.42 -10.57
N GLY A 137 4.51 -6.74 -10.46
CA GLY A 137 4.13 -7.39 -9.21
C GLY A 137 2.65 -7.26 -8.82
N ILE A 138 1.83 -6.61 -9.65
CA ILE A 138 0.37 -6.62 -9.51
C ILE A 138 -0.27 -7.45 -10.61
N THR A 139 -1.21 -8.31 -10.23
CA THR A 139 -2.18 -8.93 -11.14
C THR A 139 -3.50 -8.16 -11.09
N VAL A 140 -3.91 -7.61 -12.23
CA VAL A 140 -5.18 -6.89 -12.38
C VAL A 140 -6.24 -7.82 -12.91
N VAL A 141 -7.42 -7.82 -12.29
CA VAL A 141 -8.59 -8.60 -12.72
C VAL A 141 -9.79 -7.68 -12.97
N PRO A 142 -10.77 -8.09 -13.79
CA PRO A 142 -11.94 -7.26 -14.08
C PRO A 142 -12.66 -6.82 -12.82
N LYS A 143 -13.19 -5.60 -12.83
CA LYS A 143 -13.85 -5.00 -11.67
C LYS A 143 -15.04 -5.82 -11.21
N GLY A 144 -15.02 -6.24 -9.94
CA GLY A 144 -16.07 -7.05 -9.33
C GLY A 144 -16.00 -8.55 -9.63
N ASP A 145 -15.03 -9.01 -10.43
CA ASP A 145 -14.83 -10.42 -10.75
C ASP A 145 -14.07 -11.13 -9.63
N THR A 146 -14.80 -11.56 -8.62
CA THR A 146 -14.26 -12.30 -7.47
C THR A 146 -13.75 -13.69 -7.84
N ASP A 147 -14.17 -14.24 -8.98
CA ASP A 147 -13.77 -15.56 -9.47
C ASP A 147 -12.37 -15.47 -10.10
N ALA A 148 -12.17 -14.51 -11.00
CA ALA A 148 -10.86 -14.22 -11.55
C ALA A 148 -9.86 -13.84 -10.45
N MET A 149 -10.31 -13.05 -9.46
CA MET A 149 -9.49 -12.71 -8.30
C MET A 149 -9.07 -13.97 -7.51
N ALA A 150 -10.01 -14.89 -7.25
CA ALA A 150 -9.71 -16.12 -6.51
C ALA A 150 -8.69 -17.00 -7.25
N VAL A 151 -8.83 -17.16 -8.57
CA VAL A 151 -7.89 -17.93 -9.40
C VAL A 151 -6.47 -17.38 -9.27
N GLU A 152 -6.32 -16.06 -9.32
CA GLU A 152 -5.01 -15.40 -9.25
C GLU A 152 -4.41 -15.45 -7.84
N VAL A 153 -5.22 -15.30 -6.81
CA VAL A 153 -4.80 -15.50 -5.42
C VAL A 153 -4.33 -16.94 -5.19
N VAL A 154 -5.09 -17.94 -5.64
CA VAL A 154 -4.70 -19.36 -5.54
C VAL A 154 -3.38 -19.61 -6.29
N ARG A 155 -3.24 -19.07 -7.51
CA ARG A 155 -1.99 -19.18 -8.28
C ARG A 155 -0.79 -18.64 -7.51
N LEU A 156 -0.91 -17.47 -6.89
CA LEU A 156 0.15 -16.90 -6.05
C LEU A 156 0.41 -17.75 -4.81
N LEU A 157 -0.63 -18.30 -4.16
CA LEU A 157 -0.46 -19.14 -2.96
C LEU A 157 0.20 -20.49 -3.26
N GLN A 158 -0.08 -21.08 -4.42
CA GLN A 158 0.42 -22.41 -4.82
C GLN A 158 1.77 -22.38 -5.52
N ASN A 159 2.11 -21.28 -6.19
CA ASN A 159 3.36 -21.16 -6.93
C ASN A 159 4.32 -20.18 -6.24
N GLN A 160 5.19 -20.71 -5.36
CA GLN A 160 6.17 -19.92 -4.62
C GLN A 160 7.12 -19.14 -5.56
N THR A 161 7.63 -19.76 -6.62
CA THR A 161 8.52 -19.08 -7.58
C THR A 161 7.83 -17.89 -8.23
N PHE A 162 6.59 -18.06 -8.67
CA PHE A 162 5.79 -16.98 -9.25
C PHE A 162 5.50 -15.87 -8.24
N ARG A 163 5.16 -16.23 -7.00
CA ARG A 163 4.94 -15.29 -5.89
C ARG A 163 6.18 -14.45 -5.59
N LEU A 164 7.34 -15.10 -5.48
CA LEU A 164 8.63 -14.43 -5.25
C LEU A 164 8.99 -13.50 -6.41
N GLN A 165 8.84 -13.96 -7.66
CA GLN A 165 9.10 -13.13 -8.83
C GLN A 165 8.22 -11.87 -8.83
N LYS A 166 6.91 -12.04 -8.60
CA LYS A 166 5.99 -10.90 -8.53
C LYS A 166 6.31 -9.98 -7.35
N GLY A 167 6.75 -10.50 -6.21
CA GLY A 167 7.22 -9.70 -5.08
C GLY A 167 8.45 -8.84 -5.40
N ILE A 168 9.41 -9.39 -6.13
CA ILE A 168 10.61 -8.66 -6.59
C ILE A 168 10.21 -7.55 -7.57
N GLU A 169 9.36 -7.86 -8.55
CA GLU A 169 8.81 -6.88 -9.49
C GLU A 169 8.07 -5.75 -8.75
N ALA A 170 7.24 -6.12 -7.76
CA ALA A 170 6.50 -5.18 -6.91
C ALA A 170 7.44 -4.20 -6.22
N ARG A 171 8.46 -4.69 -5.50
CA ARG A 171 9.40 -3.84 -4.77
C ARG A 171 10.21 -2.93 -5.67
N LYS A 172 10.76 -3.48 -6.75
CA LYS A 172 11.54 -2.70 -7.71
C LYS A 172 10.74 -1.53 -8.29
N SER A 173 9.44 -1.73 -8.54
CA SER A 173 8.58 -0.70 -9.12
C SER A 173 8.40 0.54 -8.24
N VAL A 174 8.64 0.44 -6.92
CA VAL A 174 8.48 1.56 -5.98
C VAL A 174 9.77 2.27 -5.61
N GLU A 175 10.94 1.75 -5.97
CA GLU A 175 12.25 2.37 -5.69
C GLU A 175 12.31 3.83 -6.19
N LYS A 176 11.70 4.11 -7.34
CA LYS A 176 11.62 5.46 -7.92
C LYS A 176 10.84 6.48 -7.07
N TYR A 177 10.05 6.04 -6.08
CA TYR A 177 9.30 6.93 -5.19
C TYR A 177 10.02 7.22 -3.87
N GLN A 178 11.09 6.47 -3.55
CA GLN A 178 11.93 6.72 -2.37
C GLN A 178 12.93 7.87 -2.61
N THR A 179 13.12 8.28 -3.86
CA THR A 179 14.09 9.31 -4.24
C THR A 179 13.81 10.66 -3.56
N GLN A 180 14.88 11.33 -3.12
CA GLN A 180 14.84 12.69 -2.56
C GLN A 180 14.08 13.68 -3.46
N ASP A 181 14.03 13.44 -4.77
CA ASP A 181 13.28 14.20 -5.77
C ASP A 181 11.83 14.51 -5.38
N THR A 182 11.09 13.58 -4.75
CA THR A 182 9.69 13.84 -4.40
C THR A 182 9.60 14.91 -3.31
N ILE A 183 10.43 14.80 -2.27
CA ILE A 183 10.52 15.78 -1.18
C ILE A 183 11.04 17.11 -1.72
N ILE A 184 12.11 17.09 -2.53
CA ILE A 184 12.67 18.28 -3.17
C ILE A 184 11.62 19.00 -4.03
N LYS A 185 10.82 18.27 -4.82
CA LYS A 185 9.73 18.87 -5.61
C LYS A 185 8.68 19.54 -4.72
N TRP A 186 8.30 18.91 -3.61
CA TRP A 186 7.38 19.50 -2.63
C TRP A 186 7.96 20.76 -2.00
N VAL A 187 9.23 20.74 -1.57
CA VAL A 187 9.88 21.91 -0.98
C VAL A 187 10.00 23.03 -2.01
N LYS A 188 10.48 22.75 -3.22
CA LYS A 188 10.54 23.72 -4.32
C LYS A 188 9.19 24.38 -4.57
N LEU A 189 8.10 23.60 -4.60
CA LEU A 189 6.75 24.13 -4.76
C LEU A 189 6.35 25.03 -3.59
N ILE A 190 6.53 24.58 -2.35
CA ILE A 190 6.16 25.36 -1.16
C ILE A 190 6.95 26.67 -1.10
N THR A 191 8.27 26.62 -1.32
CA THR A 191 9.14 27.80 -1.35
C THR A 191 8.71 28.76 -2.45
N SER A 192 8.37 28.27 -3.65
CA SER A 192 7.86 29.12 -4.74
C SER A 192 6.59 29.89 -4.37
N ILE A 193 5.71 29.28 -3.58
CA ILE A 193 4.47 29.91 -3.14
C ILE A 193 4.77 30.96 -2.06
N ILE A 194 5.70 30.67 -1.14
CA ILE A 194 6.09 31.58 -0.06
C ILE A 194 6.79 32.83 -0.61
N ASP A 195 7.67 32.67 -1.59
CA ASP A 195 8.46 33.78 -2.15
C ASP A 195 7.67 34.68 -3.10
N GLY A 196 6.40 34.34 -3.38
CA GLY A 196 5.51 35.13 -4.25
C GLY A 196 5.93 35.16 -5.73
N ASN A 197 7.00 34.46 -6.08
CA ASN A 197 7.48 34.33 -7.45
C ASN A 197 6.82 33.13 -8.11
N SER A 198 6.12 33.39 -9.21
CA SER A 198 5.69 32.35 -10.13
C SER A 198 6.93 31.68 -10.72
N VAL A 199 7.38 30.58 -10.11
CA VAL A 199 8.48 29.74 -10.61
C VAL A 199 7.98 29.00 -11.85
N VAL A 200 7.88 29.74 -12.95
CA VAL A 200 7.74 29.17 -14.30
C VAL A 200 8.87 29.63 -15.21
N ASN A 201 9.73 30.57 -14.82
CA ASN A 201 10.83 30.99 -15.68
C ASN A 201 12.17 31.09 -14.96
N GLN A 202 13.09 30.25 -15.46
CA GLN A 202 14.55 30.33 -15.41
C GLN A 202 15.19 30.09 -14.04
N MET A 203 15.88 28.96 -13.85
CA MET A 203 17.01 28.87 -12.90
C MET A 203 18.05 27.85 -13.37
N GLN A 204 19.33 28.26 -13.33
CA GLN A 204 20.54 27.49 -13.61
C GLN A 204 21.06 26.80 -12.32
N ASP A 205 21.91 25.80 -12.50
CA ASP A 205 22.41 24.81 -11.50
C ASP A 205 22.90 25.34 -10.12
N GLU A 206 23.13 26.64 -9.92
CA GLU A 206 23.60 27.19 -8.63
C GLU A 206 22.46 27.44 -7.62
N GLU A 207 21.22 27.66 -8.07
CA GLU A 207 20.07 27.93 -7.18
C GLU A 207 19.46 26.66 -6.58
N GLU A 208 19.77 25.49 -7.15
CA GLU A 208 19.30 24.18 -6.67
C GLU A 208 19.95 23.78 -5.34
N LYS A 209 21.25 24.08 -5.15
CA LYS A 209 21.94 23.87 -3.86
C LYS A 209 21.44 24.77 -2.75
N VAL A 210 21.12 26.02 -3.09
CA VAL A 210 20.59 26.99 -2.12
C VAL A 210 19.18 26.58 -1.67
N THR A 211 18.38 26.00 -2.58
CA THR A 211 17.05 25.48 -2.21
C THR A 211 17.15 24.23 -1.34
N GLU A 212 18.13 23.34 -1.57
CA GLU A 212 18.38 22.19 -0.70
C GLU A 212 18.84 22.59 0.71
N GLU A 213 19.79 23.52 0.83
CA GLU A 213 20.22 24.01 2.16
C GLU A 213 19.09 24.69 2.92
N LEU A 214 18.29 25.52 2.23
CA LEU A 214 17.15 26.19 2.85
C LEU A 214 16.04 25.21 3.24
N ALA A 215 15.77 24.18 2.41
CA ALA A 215 14.85 23.09 2.71
C ALA A 215 15.24 22.38 4.01
N MET A 216 16.52 22.03 4.14
CA MET A 216 17.06 21.36 5.32
C MET A 216 17.02 22.26 6.57
N GLN A 217 17.28 23.56 6.42
CA GLN A 217 17.16 24.52 7.54
C GLN A 217 15.71 24.68 8.03
N ILE A 218 14.74 24.76 7.12
CA ILE A 218 13.31 24.82 7.46
C ILE A 218 12.88 23.53 8.16
N TYR A 219 13.29 22.38 7.63
CA TYR A 219 13.01 21.08 8.22
C TYR A 219 13.54 20.95 9.65
N HIS A 220 14.81 21.30 9.89
CA HIS A 220 15.40 21.25 11.23
C HIS A 220 14.73 22.23 12.20
N LYS A 221 14.28 23.39 11.72
CA LYS A 221 13.54 24.36 12.53
C LYS A 221 12.16 23.83 12.93
N GLU A 222 11.47 23.14 12.04
CA GLU A 222 10.17 22.50 12.32
C GLU A 222 10.32 21.32 13.28
N LEU A 223 11.31 20.43 13.09
CA LEU A 223 11.59 19.36 14.07
C LEU A 223 11.79 19.89 15.49
N LYS A 224 12.47 21.04 15.60
CA LYS A 224 12.66 21.78 16.85
C LYS A 224 11.35 22.26 17.46
N PHE A 225 10.47 22.81 16.63
CA PHE A 225 9.15 23.29 17.05
C PHE A 225 8.26 22.16 17.57
N TRP A 226 8.35 20.96 16.98
CA TRP A 226 7.57 19.78 17.37
C TRP A 226 8.23 18.92 18.46
N GLY A 227 9.38 19.32 19.01
CA GLY A 227 10.08 18.59 20.08
C GLY A 227 10.67 17.24 19.62
N GLN A 228 10.95 17.09 18.32
CA GLN A 228 11.49 15.87 17.71
C GLN A 228 12.94 16.08 17.22
N GLU A 229 13.78 16.68 18.06
CA GLU A 229 15.17 17.04 17.71
C GLU A 229 16.07 15.82 17.38
N ASP A 230 15.70 14.63 17.86
CA ASP A 230 16.49 13.40 17.70
C ASP A 230 16.14 12.57 16.44
N LEU A 231 15.20 13.03 15.60
CA LEU A 231 14.94 12.41 14.30
C LEU A 231 16.04 12.81 13.30
N LYS A 232 17.14 12.05 13.30
CA LYS A 232 18.13 12.10 12.22
C LYS A 232 17.53 11.48 10.95
N LEU A 233 17.36 12.29 9.90
CA LEU A 233 17.33 11.77 8.53
C LEU A 233 18.77 11.42 8.14
N PHE A 234 19.10 10.12 8.26
CA PHE A 234 20.25 9.39 7.66
C PHE A 234 21.67 9.92 7.92
N ASP A 235 22.58 9.01 8.32
CA ASP A 235 24.02 9.14 8.04
C ASP A 235 24.30 8.66 6.61
#